data_AF-A0A3D0MTJ0-F1
#
_entry.id   AF-A0A3D0MTJ0-F1
#
_cell.length_a   1.000
_cell.length_b   1.000
_cell.length_c   1.000
_cell.angle_alpha   90.00
_cell.angle_beta   90.00
_cell.angle_gamma   90.00
#
_symmetry.space_group_name_H-M   'P 1'
#
loop_
_entity.id
_entity.type
_entity.pdbx_description
1 polymer ?
#
loop_
_entity_poly.entity_id
_entity_poly.type
_entity_poly.pdbx_seq_one_letter_code
_entity_poly.pdbx_strand_id
1 'polypeptide(L)' 'MPKKLLMGTIIMVNGKHIVHLQGLDTPLNDSDTVNIFPPVGGG' A
#
# COMPACT_ATOMS: atom_id res chain seq x y z
N MET A 1 10.43 -16.71 -6.06
CA MET A 1 9.50 -15.99 -6.97
C MET A 1 9.35 -14.57 -6.42
N PRO A 2 9.50 -13.49 -7.21
CA PRO A 2 9.26 -12.15 -6.71
C PRO A 2 7.79 -12.01 -6.31
N LYS A 3 7.51 -11.53 -5.10
CA LYS A 3 6.15 -11.25 -4.65
C LYS A 3 5.62 -10.08 -5.47
N LYS A 4 4.51 -10.29 -6.18
CA LYS A 4 3.85 -9.27 -7.01
C LYS A 4 2.53 -8.87 -6.33
N LEU A 5 2.26 -7.56 -6.25
CA LEU A 5 0.96 -7.07 -5.80
C LEU A 5 -0.14 -7.50 -6.77
N LEU A 6 -1.30 -7.85 -6.24
CA LEU A 6 -2.49 -8.05 -7.05
C LEU A 6 -2.89 -6.70 -7.66
N MET A 7 -3.27 -6.73 -8.94
CA MET A 7 -3.70 -5.53 -9.65
C MET A 7 -4.92 -4.94 -8.95
N GLY A 8 -4.88 -3.64 -8.63
CA GLY A 8 -5.94 -2.94 -7.92
C GLY A 8 -5.75 -2.83 -6.40
N THR A 9 -4.78 -3.53 -5.79
CA THR A 9 -4.50 -3.38 -4.36
C THR A 9 -4.05 -1.96 -4.06
N ILE A 10 -4.75 -1.30 -3.13
CA ILE A 10 -4.41 0.03 -2.65
C ILE A 10 -3.64 -0.12 -1.33
N ILE A 11 -2.49 0.53 -1.25
CA ILE A 11 -1.69 0.59 -0.03
C ILE A 11 -1.46 2.07 0.29
N MET A 12 -1.70 2.43 1.55
CA MET A 12 -1.53 3.77 2.06
C MET A 12 -0.64 3.74 3.30
N VAL A 13 0.22 4.74 3.42
CA VAL A 13 1.05 4.99 4.60
C VAL A 13 0.67 6.37 5.12
N ASN A 14 0.20 6.46 6.36
CA ASN A 14 -0.24 7.70 7.01
C ASN A 14 -1.23 8.51 6.16
N GLY A 15 -2.19 7.82 5.52
CA GLY A 15 -3.21 8.45 4.67
C GLY A 15 -2.74 8.81 3.25
N LYS A 16 -1.50 8.49 2.86
CA LYS A 16 -0.98 8.76 1.51
C LYS A 16 -0.75 7.47 0.72
N HIS A 17 -1.26 7.43 -0.51
CA HIS A 17 -1.09 6.28 -1.39
C HIS A 17 0.40 6.07 -1.75
N ILE A 18 0.90 4.83 -1.68
CA ILE A 18 2.33 4.53 -1.88
C ILE A 18 2.85 4.85 -3.30
N VAL A 19 1.95 4.91 -4.29
CA VAL A 19 2.30 5.32 -5.67
C VAL A 19 2.76 6.78 -5.77
N HIS A 20 2.43 7.60 -4.76
CA HIS A 20 2.91 8.98 -4.62
C HIS A 20 4.08 9.09 -3.63
N LEU A 21 4.66 7.94 -3.23
CA LEU A 21 5.83 7.79 -2.37
C LEU A 21 6.89 7.00 -3.15
N GLN A 22 7.47 5.95 -2.55
CA GLN A 22 8.48 5.09 -3.19
C GLN A 22 7.90 3.71 -3.54
N GLY A 23 6.59 3.60 -3.72
CA GLY A 23 5.94 2.32 -3.97
C GLY A 23 6.16 1.33 -2.83
N LEU A 24 6.50 0.08 -3.17
CA LEU A 24 6.81 -0.96 -2.17
C LEU A 24 8.09 -0.71 -1.39
N ASP A 25 8.95 0.19 -1.86
CA ASP A 25 10.19 0.60 -1.20
C ASP A 25 9.98 1.78 -0.24
N THR A 26 8.73 2.21 -0.02
CA THR A 26 8.41 3.29 0.92
C THR A 26 8.91 2.92 2.33
N PRO A 27 9.86 3.69 2.91
CA PRO A 27 10.36 3.42 4.24
C PRO A 27 9.26 3.63 5.29
N LEU A 28 9.23 2.78 6.31
CA LEU A 28 8.28 2.81 7.41
C LEU A 28 9.00 3.03 8.74
N ASN A 29 8.31 3.66 9.68
CA ASN A 29 8.69 3.77 11.09
C ASN A 29 7.65 3.09 11.98
N ASP A 30 8.01 2.80 13.23
CA ASP A 30 7.14 2.09 14.19
C ASP A 30 5.81 2.82 14.48
N SER A 31 5.76 4.14 14.28
CA SER A 31 4.56 4.96 14.46
C SER A 31 3.64 5.01 13.24
N ASP A 32 4.07 4.48 12.09
CA ASP A 32 3.33 4.64 10.84
C ASP A 32 2.13 3.70 10.78
N THR A 33 1.01 4.23 10.29
CA THR A 33 -0.18 3.43 10.01
C THR A 33 -0.20 3.03 8.55
N VAL A 34 -0.27 1.72 8.29
CA VAL A 34 -0.42 1.15 6.94
C VAL A 34 -1.84 0.66 6.75
N ASN A 35 -2.55 1.21 5.76
CA ASN A 35 -3.85 0.72 5.34
C ASN A 35 -3.72 -0.04 4.02
N ILE A 36 -4.27 -1.25 3.96
CA ILE A 36 -4.27 -2.10 2.77
C ILE A 36 -5.71 -2.40 2.42
N PHE A 37 -6.11 -2.06 1.20
CA PHE A 37 -7.44 -2.34 0.68
C PHE A 37 -7.34 -3.41 -0.41
N PRO A 38 -8.24 -4.40 -0.41
CA PRO A 38 -8.28 -5.40 -1.47
C PRO A 38 -8.58 -4.72 -2.82
N PRO A 39 -8.18 -5.35 -3.94
CA PRO A 39 -8.41 -4.80 -5.27
C PRO A 39 -9.88 -4.68 -5.68
N VAL A 40 -10.78 -5.24 -4.88
CA VAL A 40 -12.22 -5.21 -5.10
C VAL A 40 -12.82 -4.19 -4.14
N GLY A 41 -13.35 -3.09 -4.67
CA GLY A 41 -14.17 -2.16 -3.90
C GLY A 41 -15.51 -2.82 -3.60
N GLY A 42 -15.66 -3.32 -2.38
CA GLY A 42 -16.90 -3.94 -1.92
C GLY A 42 -17.99 -2.88 -1.70
N GLY A 43 -19.08 -3.03 -2.43
CA GLY A 43 -20.41 -2.95 -1.83
C GLY A 43 -20.78 -4.33 -1.27
#